data_AF-A0A9P8L1V6-F1
#
_entry.id   AF-A0A9P8L1V6-F1
#
_cell.length_a   1.000
_cell.length_b   1.000
_cell.length_c   1.000
_cell.angle_alpha   90.00
_cell.angle_beta   90.00
_cell.angle_gamma   90.00
#
_symmetry.space_group_name_H-M   'P 1'
#
loop_
_entity.id
_entity.type
_entity.pdbx_description
1 polymer ?
#
loop_
_entity_poly.entity_id
_entity_poly.type
_entity_poly.pdbx_seq_one_letter_code
_entity_poly.pdbx_strand_id
1 'polypeptide(L)'
;MTESLKPKKKTKAQLEQMVKANGGRIFQTHAATPNTMCVADKRVVKVASLQKSGMKDIIHPSWLFDCIRQNGIDAGKAKLILPFEPGHMFFATEETKHEIVRNVDRYADSYARDVGVQELLRIIDHIPTKRDCKVDAHVFREQLHQDSQELGELPGWIFSGSTIYMDLSSLTERSGLGSGGRSQEKAESFDLRLRLAANIVRFAGGMIEENLQARGITHVVIGDDSSRVKRVREQLEWRQVLPRVVTVEWVELSWAEKTLLDEEREFLGPSTFRGRNRS
;
A
#
# COMPACT_ATOMS: atom_id res chain seq x y z
N MET A 1 -13.14 -17.87 1.99
CA MET A 1 -14.07 -17.56 3.10
C MET A 1 -14.78 -16.26 2.75
N THR A 2 -15.92 -16.37 2.08
CA THR A 2 -16.60 -15.25 1.42
C THR A 2 -17.60 -14.64 2.39
N GLU A 3 -17.16 -13.69 3.21
CA GLU A 3 -18.11 -12.83 3.94
C GLU A 3 -18.66 -11.78 2.99
N SER A 4 -19.53 -12.24 2.08
CA SER A 4 -20.47 -11.34 1.41
C SER A 4 -21.23 -10.58 2.49
N LEU A 5 -21.12 -9.25 2.47
CA LEU A 5 -21.93 -8.31 3.27
C LEU A 5 -23.43 -8.56 2.99
N LYS A 6 -23.99 -9.60 3.61
CA LYS A 6 -25.40 -9.63 3.92
C LYS A 6 -25.60 -8.44 4.86
N PRO A 7 -26.56 -7.52 4.61
CA PRO A 7 -26.88 -6.48 5.57
C PRO A 7 -27.05 -7.17 6.92
N LYS A 8 -26.40 -6.68 7.99
CA LYS A 8 -26.56 -7.25 9.34
C LYS A 8 -28.04 -7.15 9.67
N LYS A 9 -28.81 -8.22 9.39
CA LYS A 9 -30.26 -8.25 9.54
C LYS A 9 -30.55 -8.26 11.04
N LYS A 10 -30.70 -7.07 11.61
CA LYS A 10 -31.18 -6.88 12.97
C LYS A 10 -32.68 -6.72 12.93
N THR A 11 -33.37 -7.32 13.89
CA THR A 11 -34.81 -7.14 14.04
C THR A 11 -35.10 -5.72 14.51
N LYS A 12 -36.34 -5.25 14.33
CA LYS A 12 -36.79 -3.94 14.83
C LYS A 12 -36.46 -3.76 16.31
N ALA A 13 -36.76 -4.76 17.14
CA ALA A 13 -36.50 -4.72 18.58
C ALA A 13 -35.00 -4.58 18.90
N GLN A 14 -34.13 -5.22 18.12
CA GLN A 14 -32.68 -5.09 18.29
C GLN A 14 -32.17 -3.70 17.89
N LEU A 15 -32.68 -3.12 16.80
CA LEU A 15 -32.36 -1.74 16.42
C LEU A 15 -32.81 -0.76 17.50
N GLU A 16 -34.01 -0.92 18.02
CA GLU A 16 -34.53 -0.11 19.13
C GLU A 16 -33.64 -0.24 20.39
N GLN A 17 -33.22 -1.45 20.74
CA GLN A 17 -32.30 -1.66 21.86
C GLN A 17 -30.95 -0.97 21.64
N MET A 18 -30.40 -1.01 20.42
CA MET A 18 -29.15 -0.35 20.06
C MET A 18 -29.27 1.18 20.18
N VAL A 19 -30.39 1.76 19.74
CA VAL A 19 -30.66 3.21 19.89
C VAL A 19 -30.72 3.59 21.37
N LYS A 20 -31.47 2.83 22.19
CA LYS A 20 -31.57 3.06 23.64
C LYS A 20 -30.21 2.95 24.34
N ALA A 21 -29.42 1.94 24.01
CA ALA A 21 -28.09 1.73 24.61
C ALA A 21 -27.12 2.89 24.32
N ASN A 22 -27.31 3.59 23.21
CA ASN A 22 -26.52 4.76 22.81
C ASN A 22 -27.18 6.10 23.19
N GLY A 23 -28.22 6.09 24.05
CA GLY A 23 -28.84 7.31 24.59
C GLY A 23 -29.94 7.93 23.72
N GLY A 24 -30.36 7.26 22.64
CA GLY A 24 -31.43 7.74 21.76
C GLY A 24 -32.84 7.49 22.32
N ARG A 25 -33.80 8.31 21.87
CA ARG A 25 -35.23 8.17 22.18
C ARG A 25 -35.97 7.55 20.99
N ILE A 26 -36.98 6.74 21.27
CA ILE A 26 -37.70 5.98 20.25
C ILE A 26 -39.17 6.41 20.22
N PHE A 27 -39.67 6.66 19.03
CA PHE A 27 -41.06 7.01 18.78
C PHE A 27 -41.66 6.06 17.74
N GLN A 28 -42.90 5.61 17.96
CA GLN A 28 -43.60 4.73 17.00
C GLN A 28 -44.28 5.51 15.86
N THR A 29 -44.40 6.83 16.00
CA THR A 29 -45.06 7.72 15.04
C THR A 29 -44.07 8.74 14.49
N HIS A 30 -44.04 8.89 13.17
CA HIS A 30 -43.12 9.80 12.46
C HIS A 30 -43.35 11.28 12.79
N ALA A 31 -44.55 11.66 13.23
CA ALA A 31 -44.92 13.04 13.60
C ALA A 31 -44.78 13.35 15.10
N ALA A 32 -44.25 12.43 15.91
CA ALA A 32 -44.21 12.60 17.37
C ALA A 32 -43.33 13.78 17.82
N THR A 33 -42.21 14.03 17.13
CA THR A 33 -41.37 15.22 17.33
C THR A 33 -40.78 15.70 16.00
N PRO A 34 -40.52 17.02 15.85
CA PRO A 34 -40.02 17.58 14.59
C PRO A 34 -38.69 16.94 14.15
N ASN A 35 -37.81 16.60 15.08
CA ASN A 35 -36.49 16.00 14.78
C ASN A 35 -36.48 14.45 14.82
N THR A 36 -37.62 13.79 14.58
CA THR A 36 -37.69 12.32 14.51
C THR A 36 -37.15 11.83 13.17
N MET A 37 -36.03 11.10 13.21
CA MET A 37 -35.45 10.38 12.09
C MET A 37 -36.21 9.07 11.83
N CYS A 38 -36.58 8.81 10.57
CA CYS A 38 -37.28 7.58 10.19
C CYS A 38 -36.26 6.55 9.67
N VAL A 39 -36.22 5.36 10.29
CA VAL A 39 -35.30 4.29 9.90
C VAL A 39 -36.08 3.11 9.30
N ALA A 40 -35.68 2.65 8.11
CA ALA A 40 -36.29 1.50 7.45
C ALA A 40 -35.30 0.74 6.54
N ASP A 41 -35.39 -0.59 6.57
CA ASP A 41 -34.63 -1.51 5.69
C ASP A 41 -35.48 -2.03 4.51
N LYS A 42 -36.80 -2.15 4.72
CA LYS A 42 -37.73 -2.73 3.75
C LYS A 42 -38.87 -1.78 3.41
N ARG A 43 -39.32 -1.85 2.16
CA ARG A 43 -40.48 -1.11 1.64
C ARG A 43 -41.80 -1.73 2.11
N VAL A 44 -42.15 -1.52 3.38
CA VAL A 44 -43.49 -1.87 3.90
C VAL A 44 -44.51 -0.79 3.51
N VAL A 45 -45.81 -1.09 3.58
CA VAL A 45 -46.90 -0.19 3.17
C VAL A 45 -46.79 1.21 3.80
N LYS A 46 -46.45 1.28 5.10
CA LYS A 46 -46.23 2.55 5.82
C LYS A 46 -45.04 3.34 5.26
N VAL A 47 -43.94 2.66 4.95
CA VAL A 47 -42.72 3.27 4.36
C VAL A 47 -43.02 3.77 2.95
N ALA A 48 -43.77 3.01 2.14
CA ALA A 48 -44.19 3.43 0.81
C ALA A 48 -45.11 4.66 0.86
N SER A 49 -46.00 4.75 1.85
CA SER A 49 -46.84 5.93 2.06
C SER A 49 -46.02 7.16 2.46
N LEU A 50 -45.03 7.00 3.35
CA LEU A 50 -44.14 8.08 3.74
C LEU A 50 -43.27 8.55 2.58
N GLN A 51 -42.75 7.62 1.77
CA GLN A 51 -42.01 7.92 0.56
C GLN A 51 -42.84 8.73 -0.44
N LYS A 52 -44.12 8.38 -0.63
CA LYS A 52 -45.04 9.14 -1.50
C LYS A 52 -45.35 10.54 -0.95
N SER A 53 -45.41 10.70 0.37
CA SER A 53 -45.64 12.00 0.99
C SER A 53 -44.47 12.96 0.77
N GLY A 54 -43.25 12.44 0.61
CA GLY A 54 -42.05 13.25 0.35
C GLY A 54 -41.66 14.20 1.49
N MET A 55 -42.32 14.12 2.65
CA MET A 55 -42.15 15.09 3.74
C MET A 55 -40.95 14.80 4.65
N LYS A 56 -40.46 13.57 4.67
CA LYS A 56 -39.38 13.13 5.56
C LYS A 56 -38.43 12.18 4.86
N ASP A 57 -37.17 12.29 5.25
CA ASP A 57 -36.14 11.34 4.85
C ASP A 57 -36.29 10.00 5.58
N ILE A 58 -35.90 8.94 4.88
CA ILE A 58 -35.91 7.57 5.36
C ILE A 58 -34.49 7.03 5.26
N ILE A 59 -33.93 6.65 6.40
CA ILE A 59 -32.54 6.24 6.55
C ILE A 59 -32.48 4.71 6.67
N HIS A 60 -31.46 4.11 6.08
CA HIS A 60 -31.17 2.69 6.20
C HIS A 60 -30.49 2.39 7.56
N PRO A 61 -30.78 1.24 8.21
CA PRO A 61 -30.13 0.91 9.48
C PRO A 61 -28.60 0.81 9.44
N SER A 62 -27.98 0.75 8.26
CA SER A 62 -26.51 0.77 8.10
C SER A 62 -25.90 2.00 8.75
N TRP A 63 -26.52 3.18 8.61
CA TRP A 63 -26.04 4.41 9.24
C TRP A 63 -25.91 4.29 10.76
N LEU A 64 -26.88 3.65 11.41
CA LEU A 64 -26.83 3.41 12.86
C LEU A 64 -25.65 2.50 13.21
N PHE A 65 -25.40 1.48 12.40
CA PHE A 65 -24.26 0.58 12.60
C PHE A 65 -22.93 1.31 12.41
N ASP A 66 -22.84 2.20 11.43
CA ASP A 66 -21.64 2.99 11.16
C ASP A 66 -21.40 4.01 12.27
N CYS A 67 -22.44 4.69 12.78
CA CYS A 67 -22.35 5.57 13.94
C CYS A 67 -21.83 4.84 15.19
N ILE A 68 -22.34 3.63 15.46
CA ILE A 68 -21.91 2.82 16.60
C ILE A 68 -20.48 2.34 16.41
N ARG A 69 -20.10 1.95 15.19
CA ARG A 69 -18.74 1.52 14.86
C ARG A 69 -17.76 2.67 15.07
N GLN A 70 -18.05 3.85 14.53
CA GLN A 70 -17.18 5.02 14.67
C GLN A 70 -17.04 5.43 16.14
N ASN A 71 -18.14 5.46 16.89
CA ASN A 71 -18.10 5.74 18.33
C ASN A 71 -17.27 4.71 19.12
N GLY A 72 -17.15 3.47 18.63
CA GLY A 72 -16.26 2.46 19.20
C GLY A 72 -14.78 2.72 18.89
N ILE A 73 -14.47 3.22 17.70
CA ILE A 73 -13.11 3.60 17.28
C ILE A 73 -12.65 4.87 18.00
N ASP A 74 -13.53 5.86 18.09
CA ASP A 74 -13.31 7.13 18.77
C ASP A 74 -13.49 7.05 20.30
N ALA A 75 -13.22 5.88 20.89
CA ALA A 75 -13.32 5.69 22.33
C ALA A 75 -12.46 6.72 23.09
N GLY A 76 -13.12 7.56 23.89
CA GLY A 76 -12.48 8.65 24.64
C GLY A 76 -12.58 10.04 23.98
N LYS A 77 -13.15 10.15 22.78
CA LYS A 77 -13.48 11.44 22.14
C LYS A 77 -14.96 11.81 22.35
N ALA A 78 -15.34 13.01 21.89
CA ALA A 78 -16.72 13.45 21.91
C ALA A 78 -17.60 12.52 21.06
N LYS A 79 -18.76 12.15 21.61
CA LYS A 79 -19.74 11.30 20.90
C LYS A 79 -20.46 12.13 19.85
N LEU A 80 -19.97 12.06 18.61
CA LEU A 80 -20.56 12.74 17.47
C LEU A 80 -21.39 11.77 16.62
N ILE A 81 -22.42 12.31 15.99
CA ILE A 81 -23.26 11.58 15.04
C ILE A 81 -22.66 11.77 13.64
N LEU A 82 -22.58 10.70 12.86
CA LEU A 82 -22.05 10.77 11.50
C LEU A 82 -23.01 11.56 10.59
N PRO A 83 -22.49 12.44 9.73
CA PRO A 83 -23.29 13.05 8.68
C PRO A 83 -23.86 11.97 7.76
N PHE A 84 -25.00 12.25 7.11
CA PHE A 84 -25.63 11.29 6.22
C PHE A 84 -24.85 11.17 4.90
N GLU A 85 -24.71 9.93 4.44
CA GLU A 85 -24.08 9.62 3.16
C GLU A 85 -25.12 9.05 2.17
N PRO A 86 -24.87 9.13 0.85
CA PRO A 86 -25.78 8.56 -0.14
C PRO A 86 -26.11 7.08 0.09
N GLY A 87 -25.14 6.26 0.52
CA GLY A 87 -25.33 4.84 0.82
C GLY A 87 -26.18 4.55 2.07
N HIS A 88 -26.41 5.56 2.91
CA HIS A 88 -27.23 5.46 4.11
C HIS A 88 -28.69 5.80 3.88
N MET A 89 -29.04 6.36 2.72
CA MET A 89 -30.41 6.83 2.48
C MET A 89 -31.25 5.77 1.76
N PHE A 90 -32.39 5.42 2.36
CA PHE A 90 -33.41 4.63 1.67
C PHE A 90 -34.30 5.53 0.80
N PHE A 91 -34.61 6.73 1.29
CA PHE A 91 -35.26 7.80 0.56
C PHE A 91 -34.80 9.14 1.14
N ALA A 92 -34.47 10.09 0.29
CA ALA A 92 -34.08 11.43 0.70
C ALA A 92 -34.87 12.44 -0.14
N THR A 93 -35.23 13.57 0.47
CA THR A 93 -35.75 14.74 -0.26
C THR A 93 -34.66 15.34 -1.15
N GLU A 94 -35.04 16.11 -2.17
CA GLU A 94 -34.05 16.69 -3.11
C GLU A 94 -33.07 17.62 -2.39
N GLU A 95 -33.53 18.40 -1.41
CA GLU A 95 -32.67 19.26 -0.60
C GLU A 95 -31.61 18.44 0.14
N THR A 96 -32.04 17.41 0.87
CA THR A 96 -31.14 16.51 1.61
C THR A 96 -30.20 15.76 0.68
N LYS A 97 -30.64 15.36 -0.52
CA LYS A 97 -29.76 14.71 -1.52
C LYS A 97 -28.58 15.60 -1.91
N HIS A 98 -28.78 16.91 -2.05
CA HIS A 98 -27.69 17.82 -2.36
C HIS A 98 -26.70 17.96 -1.22
N GLU A 99 -27.16 17.88 0.04
CA GLU A 99 -26.29 17.94 1.21
C GLU A 99 -25.46 16.65 1.40
N ILE A 100 -26.09 15.48 1.29
CA ILE A 100 -25.39 14.20 1.53
C ILE A 100 -24.30 13.91 0.50
N VAL A 101 -24.45 14.39 -0.74
CA VAL A 101 -23.42 14.23 -1.77
C VAL A 101 -22.15 15.00 -1.42
N ARG A 102 -22.24 16.07 -0.62
CA ARG A 102 -21.07 16.83 -0.16
C ARG A 102 -20.27 16.13 0.93
N ASN A 103 -20.87 15.12 1.57
CA ASN A 103 -20.23 14.37 2.66
C ASN A 103 -19.35 13.21 2.17
N VAL A 104 -19.34 12.96 0.86
CA VAL A 104 -18.52 11.94 0.23
C VAL A 104 -17.66 12.53 -0.89
N ASP A 105 -16.58 11.85 -1.21
CA ASP A 105 -15.72 12.19 -2.32
C ASP A 105 -16.35 11.80 -3.68
N ARG A 106 -15.63 12.08 -4.76
CA ARG A 106 -16.05 11.76 -6.13
C ARG A 106 -16.21 10.26 -6.41
N TYR A 107 -15.67 9.39 -5.56
CA TYR A 107 -15.71 7.94 -5.64
C TYR A 107 -16.60 7.31 -4.55
N ALA A 108 -17.35 8.15 -3.82
CA ALA A 108 -18.21 7.78 -2.70
C ALA A 108 -17.47 7.29 -1.44
N ASP A 109 -16.22 7.70 -1.26
CA ASP A 109 -15.49 7.58 0.00
C ASP A 109 -15.96 8.64 1.00
N SER A 110 -16.07 8.29 2.29
CA SER A 110 -16.61 9.19 3.30
C SER A 110 -15.53 10.08 3.91
N TYR A 111 -15.85 11.37 4.10
CA TYR A 111 -14.94 12.28 4.82
C TYR A 111 -15.01 12.15 6.35
N ALA A 112 -16.07 11.54 6.89
CA ALA A 112 -16.41 11.66 8.31
C ALA A 112 -16.27 10.35 9.10
N ARG A 113 -16.01 9.22 8.44
CA ARG A 113 -15.87 7.92 9.10
C ARG A 113 -14.74 7.10 8.51
N ASP A 114 -14.25 6.16 9.31
CA ASP A 114 -13.29 5.19 8.84
C ASP A 114 -13.95 4.14 7.95
N VAL A 115 -13.38 3.97 6.76
CA VAL A 115 -13.81 2.98 5.77
C VAL A 115 -13.08 1.66 6.02
N GLY A 116 -13.85 0.57 6.07
CA GLY A 116 -13.28 -0.77 6.24
C GLY A 116 -12.65 -1.30 4.95
N VAL A 117 -11.71 -2.25 5.07
CA VAL A 117 -10.99 -2.85 3.93
C VAL A 117 -11.91 -3.28 2.78
N GLN A 118 -13.02 -3.93 3.08
CA GLN A 118 -13.95 -4.43 2.05
C GLN A 118 -14.69 -3.32 1.30
N GLU A 119 -14.98 -2.22 1.99
CA GLU A 119 -15.63 -1.07 1.38
C GLU A 119 -14.62 -0.26 0.56
N LEU A 120 -13.40 -0.10 1.07
CA LEU A 120 -12.30 0.52 0.33
C LEU A 120 -12.01 -0.25 -0.98
N LEU A 121 -11.99 -1.59 -0.95
CA LEU A 121 -11.85 -2.41 -2.14
C LEU A 121 -12.94 -2.11 -3.17
N ARG A 122 -14.20 -1.97 -2.73
CA ARG A 122 -15.30 -1.60 -3.64
C ARG A 122 -15.10 -0.21 -4.21
N ILE A 123 -14.71 0.77 -3.40
CA ILE A 123 -14.45 2.13 -3.88
C ILE A 123 -13.38 2.08 -4.97
N ILE A 124 -12.26 1.41 -4.71
CA ILE A 124 -11.14 1.24 -5.66
C ILE A 124 -11.60 0.57 -6.96
N ASP A 125 -12.43 -0.47 -6.90
CA ASP A 125 -12.96 -1.15 -8.09
C ASP A 125 -13.80 -0.23 -9.00
N HIS A 126 -14.41 0.81 -8.42
CA HIS A 126 -15.22 1.79 -9.18
C HIS A 126 -14.38 2.97 -9.70
N ILE A 127 -13.10 3.07 -9.32
CA ILE A 127 -12.21 4.10 -9.85
C ILE A 127 -11.86 3.73 -11.30
N PRO A 128 -12.22 4.57 -12.29
CA PRO A 128 -11.94 4.26 -13.68
C PRO A 128 -10.43 4.26 -13.91
N THR A 129 -9.91 3.17 -14.46
CA THR A 129 -8.50 3.05 -14.81
C THR A 129 -8.17 4.03 -15.94
N LYS A 130 -7.43 5.10 -15.63
CA LYS A 130 -6.86 5.98 -16.67
C LYS A 130 -5.71 5.25 -17.36
N ARG A 131 -5.97 4.68 -18.54
CA ARG A 131 -4.98 3.92 -19.33
C ARG A 131 -3.91 4.81 -19.99
N ASP A 132 -4.15 6.12 -20.05
CA ASP A 132 -3.30 7.06 -20.79
C ASP A 132 -2.22 7.74 -19.93
N CYS A 133 -2.18 7.45 -18.63
CA CYS A 133 -1.13 7.97 -17.77
C CYS A 133 0.07 7.02 -17.84
N LYS A 134 1.12 7.41 -18.56
CA LYS A 134 2.46 6.87 -18.33
C LYS A 134 2.92 7.30 -16.93
N VAL A 135 2.38 6.65 -15.91
CA VAL A 135 2.84 6.85 -14.54
C VAL A 135 4.17 6.14 -14.46
N ASP A 136 5.24 6.94 -14.39
CA ASP A 136 6.53 6.40 -14.02
C ASP A 136 6.43 5.90 -12.58
N ALA A 137 6.49 4.57 -12.41
CA ALA A 137 6.40 3.94 -11.11
C ALA A 137 7.50 4.46 -10.16
N HIS A 138 8.65 4.90 -10.69
CA HIS A 138 9.71 5.50 -9.90
C HIS A 138 9.28 6.84 -9.32
N VAL A 139 8.78 7.75 -10.16
CA VAL A 139 8.32 9.08 -9.72
C VAL A 139 7.17 8.97 -8.71
N PHE A 140 6.23 8.05 -8.95
CA PHE A 140 5.14 7.79 -8.02
C PHE A 140 5.65 7.27 -6.66
N ARG A 141 6.66 6.40 -6.67
CA ARG A 141 7.28 5.89 -5.45
C ARG A 141 8.09 6.94 -4.70
N GLU A 142 8.77 7.84 -5.38
CA GLU A 142 9.48 8.96 -4.74
C GLU A 142 8.50 9.92 -4.06
N GLN A 143 7.41 10.26 -4.74
CA GLN A 143 6.33 11.08 -4.15
C GLN A 143 5.73 10.41 -2.93
N LEU A 144 5.42 9.11 -3.02
CA LEU A 144 4.95 8.35 -1.87
C LEU A 144 5.97 8.36 -0.73
N HIS A 145 7.26 8.11 -0.99
CA HIS A 145 8.28 8.13 0.06
C HIS A 145 8.34 9.48 0.79
N GLN A 146 8.27 10.60 0.07
CA GLN A 146 8.29 11.95 0.65
C GLN A 146 7.08 12.20 1.56
N ASP A 147 5.91 11.71 1.18
CA ASP A 147 4.66 11.91 1.92
C ASP A 147 4.42 10.85 3.01
N SER A 148 5.16 9.73 2.98
CA SER A 148 4.85 8.52 3.74
C SER A 148 5.52 8.38 5.11
N GLN A 149 5.64 9.47 5.89
CA GLN A 149 6.10 9.36 7.29
C GLN A 149 5.33 8.28 8.10
N GLU A 150 4.12 7.91 7.67
CA GLU A 150 3.28 6.88 8.30
C GLU A 150 3.44 5.44 7.75
N LEU A 151 3.96 5.23 6.51
CA LEU A 151 4.02 3.87 5.92
C LEU A 151 5.26 3.07 6.37
N GLY A 152 6.24 3.73 7.01
CA GLY A 152 7.46 3.10 7.50
C GLY A 152 8.35 2.50 6.40
N GLU A 153 9.43 1.84 6.81
CA GLU A 153 10.31 1.09 5.89
C GLU A 153 9.62 -0.21 5.46
N LEU A 154 8.96 -0.18 4.30
CA LEU A 154 8.38 -1.38 3.69
C LEU A 154 9.49 -2.26 3.09
N PRO A 155 9.47 -3.59 3.30
CA PRO A 155 10.47 -4.47 2.71
C PRO A 155 10.58 -4.37 1.18
N GLY A 156 9.47 -4.06 0.51
CA GLY A 156 9.44 -3.85 -0.94
C GLY A 156 10.15 -2.58 -1.43
N TRP A 157 10.63 -1.73 -0.51
CA TRP A 157 11.22 -0.42 -0.78
C TRP A 157 12.67 -0.27 -0.29
N ILE A 158 13.29 -1.36 0.20
CA ILE A 158 14.66 -1.34 0.76
C ILE A 158 15.70 -0.77 -0.20
N PHE A 159 15.59 -1.05 -1.51
CA PHE A 159 16.51 -0.54 -2.53
C PHE A 159 15.93 0.66 -3.30
N SER A 160 14.90 1.32 -2.77
CA SER A 160 14.33 2.50 -3.43
C SER A 160 15.37 3.61 -3.56
N GLY A 161 15.45 4.23 -4.73
CA GLY A 161 16.48 5.24 -5.05
C GLY A 161 17.86 4.66 -5.36
N SER A 162 18.07 3.35 -5.22
CA SER A 162 19.32 2.69 -5.64
C SER A 162 19.25 2.28 -7.10
N THR A 163 20.20 2.79 -7.89
CA THR A 163 20.49 2.29 -9.25
C THR A 163 21.68 1.37 -9.19
N ILE A 164 21.49 0.10 -9.52
CA ILE A 164 22.44 -0.98 -9.29
C ILE A 164 22.87 -1.60 -10.62
N TYR A 165 24.17 -1.72 -10.85
CA TYR A 165 24.74 -2.50 -11.94
C TYR A 165 25.10 -3.91 -11.46
N MET A 166 24.79 -4.93 -12.25
CA MET A 166 25.10 -6.33 -11.94
C MET A 166 26.22 -6.83 -12.87
N ASP A 167 27.32 -7.36 -12.31
CA ASP A 167 28.48 -7.88 -13.05
C ASP A 167 28.19 -9.25 -13.72
N LEU A 168 27.16 -9.30 -14.57
CA LEU A 168 26.76 -10.50 -15.34
C LEU A 168 27.74 -10.75 -16.49
N SER A 169 28.13 -12.00 -16.72
CA SER A 169 29.11 -12.37 -17.75
C SER A 169 28.78 -11.77 -19.13
N SER A 170 27.50 -11.76 -19.52
CA SER A 170 27.03 -11.15 -20.80
C SER A 170 27.11 -9.62 -20.88
N LEU A 171 27.07 -8.91 -19.75
CA LEU A 171 27.24 -7.45 -19.71
C LEU A 171 28.72 -7.06 -19.71
N THR A 172 29.55 -7.95 -19.22
CA THR A 172 30.97 -7.70 -19.02
C THR A 172 31.78 -7.83 -20.29
N GLU A 173 31.37 -8.73 -21.19
CA GLU A 173 31.88 -8.80 -22.56
C GLU A 173 31.56 -7.50 -23.32
N ARG A 174 30.33 -6.98 -23.18
CA ARG A 174 29.90 -5.72 -23.79
C ARG A 174 30.59 -4.49 -23.21
N SER A 175 30.98 -4.54 -21.93
CA SER A 175 31.66 -3.44 -21.22
C SER A 175 33.19 -3.50 -21.34
N GLY A 176 33.75 -4.46 -22.10
CA GLY A 176 35.18 -4.59 -22.31
C GLY A 176 35.97 -5.08 -21.09
N LEU A 177 35.29 -5.64 -20.08
CA LEU A 177 35.92 -6.13 -18.85
C LEU A 177 36.57 -7.53 -19.02
N GLY A 178 36.32 -8.17 -20.17
CA GLY A 178 36.83 -9.50 -20.56
C GLY A 178 36.11 -10.64 -19.85
N SER A 179 36.08 -11.83 -20.44
CA SER A 179 35.67 -13.04 -19.72
C SER A 179 36.82 -13.40 -18.77
N GLY A 180 36.60 -13.26 -17.46
CA GLY A 180 37.50 -13.87 -16.48
C GLY A 180 37.60 -15.35 -16.85
N GLY A 181 38.81 -15.92 -16.94
CA GLY A 181 39.08 -17.26 -17.51
C GLY A 181 38.37 -18.42 -16.81
N ARG A 182 37.05 -18.47 -16.92
CA ARG A 182 36.14 -19.40 -16.24
C ARG A 182 35.74 -20.52 -17.19
N SER A 183 35.54 -21.71 -16.63
CA SER A 183 34.80 -22.76 -17.33
C SER A 183 33.34 -22.36 -17.50
N GLN A 184 32.74 -22.76 -18.63
CA GLN A 184 31.39 -22.37 -19.05
C GLN A 184 30.31 -22.71 -17.98
N GLU A 185 30.41 -23.88 -17.35
CA GLU A 185 29.48 -24.33 -16.30
C GLU A 185 29.53 -23.48 -15.02
N LYS A 186 30.72 -23.01 -14.61
CA LYS A 186 30.85 -22.14 -13.43
C LYS A 186 30.34 -20.74 -13.74
N ALA A 187 30.58 -20.23 -14.94
CA ALA A 187 30.07 -18.93 -15.36
C ALA A 187 28.53 -18.86 -15.32
N GLU A 188 27.85 -19.92 -15.77
CA GLU A 188 26.37 -20.00 -15.74
C GLU A 188 25.78 -20.02 -14.32
N SER A 189 26.40 -20.74 -13.39
CA SER A 189 25.95 -20.79 -11.99
C SER A 189 26.11 -19.45 -11.26
N PHE A 190 27.23 -18.75 -11.47
CA PHE A 190 27.43 -17.41 -10.90
C PHE A 190 26.50 -16.36 -11.51
N ASP A 191 26.26 -16.43 -12.82
CA ASP A 191 25.28 -15.57 -13.49
C ASP A 191 23.86 -15.82 -12.95
N LEU A 192 23.52 -17.06 -12.56
CA LEU A 192 22.22 -17.38 -11.96
C LEU A 192 22.03 -16.67 -10.61
N ARG A 193 23.02 -16.73 -9.70
CA ARG A 193 22.94 -16.07 -8.39
C ARG A 193 22.81 -14.55 -8.53
N LEU A 194 23.58 -13.94 -9.44
CA LEU A 194 23.46 -12.52 -9.78
C LEU A 194 22.08 -12.18 -10.35
N ARG A 195 21.50 -13.01 -11.21
CA ARG A 195 20.13 -12.80 -11.73
C ARG A 195 19.07 -12.89 -10.65
N LEU A 196 19.21 -13.82 -9.71
CA LEU A 196 18.31 -13.92 -8.56
C LEU A 196 18.39 -12.67 -7.68
N ALA A 197 19.60 -12.21 -7.37
CA ALA A 197 19.81 -10.96 -6.65
C ALA A 197 19.22 -9.75 -7.40
N ALA A 198 19.38 -9.69 -8.73
CA ALA A 198 18.78 -8.63 -9.55
C ALA A 198 17.25 -8.62 -9.46
N ASN A 199 16.61 -9.80 -9.37
CA ASN A 199 15.18 -9.90 -9.17
C ASN A 199 14.74 -9.43 -7.79
N ILE A 200 15.53 -9.74 -6.74
CA ILE A 200 15.30 -9.21 -5.39
C ILE A 200 15.37 -7.69 -5.40
N VAL A 201 16.42 -7.12 -6.00
CA VAL A 201 16.59 -5.66 -6.12
C VAL A 201 15.38 -5.01 -6.80
N ARG A 202 14.96 -5.54 -7.96
CA ARG A 202 13.78 -5.02 -8.68
C ARG A 202 12.51 -5.12 -7.83
N PHE A 203 12.31 -6.25 -7.16
CA PHE A 203 11.16 -6.46 -6.29
C PHE A 203 11.14 -5.47 -5.11
N ALA A 204 12.32 -5.24 -4.52
CA ALA A 204 12.53 -4.33 -3.40
C ALA A 204 12.79 -2.87 -3.84
N GLY A 205 12.47 -2.52 -5.10
CA GLY A 205 12.38 -1.13 -5.56
C GLY A 205 13.61 -0.51 -6.18
N GLY A 206 14.71 -1.25 -6.30
CA GLY A 206 15.91 -0.78 -6.97
C GLY A 206 15.79 -0.86 -8.49
N MET A 207 16.53 0.01 -9.17
CA MET A 207 16.66 -0.01 -10.61
C MET A 207 17.90 -0.80 -11.01
N ILE A 208 17.78 -1.66 -12.02
CA ILE A 208 18.92 -2.37 -12.58
C ILE A 208 19.36 -1.65 -13.85
N GLU A 209 20.62 -1.24 -13.87
CA GLU A 209 21.26 -0.61 -15.02
C GLU A 209 22.20 -1.61 -15.71
N GLU A 210 22.11 -1.67 -17.03
CA GLU A 210 22.91 -2.58 -17.87
C GLU A 210 24.19 -1.90 -18.37
N ASN A 211 24.25 -0.57 -18.36
CA ASN A 211 25.41 0.19 -18.78
C ASN A 211 26.24 0.67 -17.59
N LEU A 212 27.43 0.07 -17.38
CA LEU A 212 28.36 0.45 -16.31
C LEU A 212 28.81 1.93 -16.37
N GLN A 213 28.70 2.58 -17.52
CA GLN A 213 29.06 3.99 -17.70
C GLN A 213 27.89 4.96 -17.43
N ALA A 214 26.70 4.45 -17.11
CA ALA A 214 25.54 5.30 -16.82
C ALA A 214 25.77 6.14 -15.55
N ARG A 215 25.57 7.46 -15.66
CA ARG A 215 25.87 8.44 -14.59
C ARG A 215 25.09 8.21 -13.29
N GLY A 216 23.93 7.58 -13.35
CA GLY A 216 23.05 7.36 -12.19
C GLY A 216 23.40 6.16 -11.31
N ILE A 217 24.39 5.34 -11.66
CA ILE A 217 24.72 4.14 -10.87
C ILE A 217 25.20 4.53 -9.47
N THR A 218 24.54 3.96 -8.47
CA THR A 218 24.84 4.10 -7.03
C THR A 218 25.66 2.92 -6.50
N HIS A 219 25.36 1.71 -6.99
CA HIS A 219 25.96 0.47 -6.52
C HIS A 219 26.38 -0.42 -7.69
N VAL A 220 27.48 -1.15 -7.50
CA VAL A 220 27.93 -2.21 -8.41
C VAL A 220 28.02 -3.50 -7.62
N VAL A 221 27.17 -4.46 -7.98
CA VAL A 221 27.14 -5.79 -7.34
C VAL A 221 28.02 -6.74 -8.14
N ILE A 222 29.02 -7.28 -7.46
CA ILE A 222 29.96 -8.26 -8.00
C ILE A 222 29.58 -9.64 -7.48
N GLY A 223 29.68 -10.65 -8.34
CA GLY A 223 29.53 -12.05 -7.96
C GLY A 223 30.70 -12.52 -7.06
N ASP A 224 30.79 -13.83 -6.84
CA ASP A 224 31.86 -14.42 -6.01
C ASP A 224 33.27 -14.33 -6.64
N ASP A 225 33.40 -13.71 -7.82
CA ASP A 225 34.67 -13.50 -8.50
C ASP A 225 35.18 -12.06 -8.29
N SER A 226 36.14 -11.93 -7.40
CA SER A 226 36.79 -10.67 -7.06
C SER A 226 37.85 -10.22 -8.08
N SER A 227 38.19 -11.05 -9.08
CA SER A 227 39.25 -10.73 -10.05
C SER A 227 38.94 -9.48 -10.89
N ARG A 228 37.66 -9.16 -11.03
CA ARG A 228 37.14 -8.08 -11.90
C ARG A 228 36.97 -6.75 -11.16
N VAL A 229 37.05 -6.75 -9.83
CA VAL A 229 36.87 -5.57 -8.97
C VAL A 229 37.81 -4.43 -9.36
N LYS A 230 39.09 -4.73 -9.64
CA LYS A 230 40.08 -3.71 -10.02
C LYS A 230 39.70 -3.01 -11.32
N ARG A 231 39.37 -3.78 -12.36
CA ARG A 231 38.97 -3.25 -13.67
C ARG A 231 37.67 -2.44 -13.60
N VAL A 232 36.71 -2.89 -12.78
CA VAL A 232 35.46 -2.16 -12.54
C VAL A 232 35.76 -0.81 -11.89
N ARG A 233 36.65 -0.77 -10.88
CA ARG A 233 37.04 0.50 -10.25
C ARG A 233 37.71 1.45 -11.23
N GLU A 234 38.67 0.97 -12.03
CA GLU A 234 39.34 1.75 -13.09
C GLU A 234 38.33 2.38 -14.07
N GLN A 235 37.30 1.63 -14.50
CA GLN A 235 36.25 2.15 -15.39
C GLN A 235 35.31 3.17 -14.75
N LEU A 236 35.35 3.34 -13.43
CA LEU A 236 34.52 4.27 -12.67
C LEU A 236 35.31 5.48 -12.15
N GLU A 237 36.64 5.49 -12.27
CA GLU A 237 37.53 6.56 -11.75
C GLU A 237 37.24 7.95 -12.35
N TRP A 238 36.67 8.02 -13.55
CA TRP A 238 36.30 9.29 -14.18
C TRP A 238 35.13 10.01 -13.48
N ARG A 239 34.44 9.34 -12.54
CA ARG A 239 33.25 9.87 -11.86
C ARG A 239 33.63 10.73 -10.65
N GLN A 240 32.89 11.81 -10.47
CA GLN A 240 33.00 12.66 -9.27
C GLN A 240 32.46 11.98 -8.01
N VAL A 241 31.42 11.14 -8.16
CA VAL A 241 30.85 10.32 -7.09
C VAL A 241 31.02 8.86 -7.49
N LEU A 242 31.83 8.12 -6.72
CA LEU A 242 32.13 6.72 -6.99
C LEU A 242 30.98 5.82 -6.51
N PRO A 243 30.43 4.95 -7.36
CA PRO A 243 29.48 3.93 -6.93
C PRO A 243 30.11 3.00 -5.89
N ARG A 244 29.31 2.56 -4.91
CA ARG A 244 29.74 1.56 -3.93
C ARG A 244 29.83 0.19 -4.59
N VAL A 245 30.93 -0.53 -4.35
CA VAL A 245 31.14 -1.88 -4.89
C VAL A 245 30.83 -2.88 -3.79
N VAL A 246 29.83 -3.73 -4.00
CA VAL A 246 29.29 -4.68 -3.01
C VAL A 246 29.20 -6.09 -3.60
N THR A 247 28.98 -7.10 -2.77
CA THR A 247 28.77 -8.49 -3.23
C THR A 247 27.29 -8.84 -3.32
N VAL A 248 27.00 -10.00 -3.92
CA VAL A 248 25.64 -10.55 -3.93
C VAL A 248 25.11 -10.80 -2.51
N GLU A 249 25.99 -11.16 -1.57
CA GLU A 249 25.64 -11.37 -0.16
C GLU A 249 25.04 -10.12 0.49
N TRP A 250 25.50 -8.93 0.13
CA TRP A 250 24.91 -7.68 0.63
C TRP A 250 23.43 -7.53 0.25
N VAL A 251 23.05 -7.92 -0.98
CA VAL A 251 21.66 -7.91 -1.43
C VAL A 251 20.82 -8.93 -0.65
N GLU A 252 21.35 -10.15 -0.51
CA GLU A 252 20.68 -11.25 0.19
C GLU A 252 20.46 -10.94 1.68
N LEU A 253 21.47 -10.38 2.35
CA LEU A 253 21.40 -10.01 3.76
C LEU A 253 20.50 -8.78 3.99
N SER A 254 20.58 -7.75 3.14
CA SER A 254 19.69 -6.58 3.24
C SER A 254 18.22 -7.01 3.08
N TRP A 255 17.96 -7.96 2.19
CA TRP A 255 16.63 -8.55 2.04
C TRP A 255 16.20 -9.36 3.27
N ALA A 256 17.10 -10.18 3.82
CA ALA A 256 16.81 -11.02 4.98
C ALA A 256 16.52 -10.19 6.25
N GLU A 257 17.32 -9.15 6.49
CA GLU A 257 17.18 -8.22 7.63
C GLU A 257 16.08 -7.17 7.41
N LYS A 258 15.49 -7.14 6.19
CA LYS A 258 14.45 -6.20 5.78
C LYS A 258 14.85 -4.73 5.92
N THR A 259 16.14 -4.43 5.77
CA THR A 259 16.70 -3.08 5.89
C THR A 259 17.93 -2.96 4.98
N LEU A 260 18.23 -1.74 4.54
CA LEU A 260 19.41 -1.49 3.71
C LEU A 260 20.65 -1.55 4.60
N LEU A 261 21.49 -2.55 4.39
CA LEU A 261 22.72 -2.69 5.18
C LEU A 261 23.79 -1.73 4.69
N ASP A 262 24.65 -1.31 5.62
CA ASP A 262 25.85 -0.53 5.32
C ASP A 262 26.75 -1.29 4.32
N GLU A 263 27.17 -0.58 3.27
CA GLU A 263 27.99 -1.10 2.19
C GLU A 263 29.44 -1.40 2.63
N GLU A 264 29.87 -0.90 3.80
CA GLU A 264 31.24 -1.03 4.32
C GLU A 264 31.48 -2.27 5.21
N ARG A 265 30.46 -3.10 5.48
CA ARG A 265 30.61 -4.33 6.27
C ARG A 265 31.40 -5.42 5.52
N GLU A 266 32.73 -5.30 5.40
CA GLU A 266 33.70 -6.37 5.06
C GLU A 266 33.25 -7.44 4.02
N PHE A 267 32.48 -7.05 3.00
CA PHE A 267 32.01 -8.00 1.97
C PHE A 267 33.07 -8.26 0.88
N LEU A 268 34.19 -7.52 0.89
CA LEU A 268 35.28 -7.62 -0.07
C LEU A 268 36.61 -8.09 0.55
N GLY A 269 36.57 -8.62 1.78
CA GLY A 269 37.73 -9.25 2.42
C GLY A 269 37.93 -10.71 1.98
N PRO A 270 39.16 -11.25 1.93
CA PRO A 270 39.37 -12.67 1.73
C PRO A 270 38.69 -13.43 2.88
N SER A 271 37.87 -14.42 2.54
CA SER A 271 37.17 -15.29 3.47
C SER A 271 38.14 -15.97 4.44
N THR A 272 38.46 -15.31 5.54
CA THR A 272 39.13 -15.95 6.66
C THR A 272 38.06 -16.66 7.48
N PHE A 273 37.79 -17.90 7.08
CA PHE A 273 37.14 -18.89 7.92
C PHE A 273 37.98 -19.06 9.19
N ARG A 274 37.71 -18.26 10.22
CA ARG A 274 38.16 -18.52 11.59
C ARG A 274 37.00 -19.10 12.36
N GLY A 275 36.85 -20.42 12.23
CA GLY A 275 36.27 -21.23 13.28
C GLY A 275 37.09 -21.03 14.55
N ARG A 276 36.58 -20.20 15.47
CA ARG A 276 37.04 -20.22 16.86
C ARG A 276 36.31 -21.37 17.56
N ASN A 277 37.01 -22.50 17.66
CA ASN A 277 36.80 -23.44 18.74
C ASN A 277 36.75 -22.67 20.06
N ARG A 278 35.63 -22.79 20.77
CA ARG A 278 35.58 -22.55 22.22
C ARG A 278 35.76 -23.91 22.88
N SER A 279 36.92 -24.03 23.53
CA SER A 279 37.20 -24.93 24.65
C SER A 279 36.20 -24.74 25.78
#